data_AF-A0A4Q5SEA3-F1
#
_entry.id   AF-A0A4Q5SEA3-F1
#
_cell.length_a   1.000
_cell.length_b   1.000
_cell.length_c   1.000
_cell.angle_alpha   90.00
_cell.angle_beta   90.00
_cell.angle_gamma   90.00
#
_symmetry.space_group_name_H-M   'P 1'
#
loop_
_entity.id
_entity.type
_entity.pdbx_description
1 polymer ?
#
loop_
_entity_poly.entity_id
_entity_poly.type
_entity_poly.pdbx_seq_one_letter_code
_entity_poly.pdbx_strand_id
1 'polypeptide(L)' 'APAGLKVGDAGLAIDAAANGMGQACVPALLAEADLASGWVVARGEARPSPLAYWLIAPMPQWRQKKVKSLVTALTG' A
#
# COMPACT_ATOMS: atom_id res chain seq x y z
N ALA A 1 1.26 20.85 -15.29
CA ALA A 1 0.50 19.80 -14.58
C ALA A 1 -0.52 20.48 -13.67
N PRO A 2 -1.74 19.95 -13.48
CA PRO A 2 -2.69 20.56 -12.55
C PRO A 2 -2.06 20.66 -11.16
N ALA A 3 -2.31 21.77 -10.47
CA ALA A 3 -1.82 21.99 -9.11
C ALA A 3 -2.61 21.07 -8.17
N GLY A 4 -1.97 20.02 -7.69
CA GLY A 4 -2.51 19.10 -6.69
C GLY A 4 -1.63 19.09 -5.45
N LEU A 5 -2.23 18.79 -4.30
CA LEU A 5 -1.51 18.58 -3.04
C LEU A 5 -0.41 17.52 -3.25
N LYS A 6 0.80 17.83 -2.78
CA LYS A 6 1.94 16.91 -2.80
C LYS A 6 2.23 16.47 -1.37
N VAL A 7 2.30 15.16 -1.18
CA VAL A 7 2.59 14.51 0.09
C VAL A 7 3.75 13.53 -0.09
N GLY A 8 4.36 13.12 1.03
CA GLY A 8 5.56 12.27 1.02
C GLY A 8 5.31 10.81 0.67
N ASP A 9 4.10 10.30 0.91
CA ASP A 9 3.76 8.89 0.75
C ASP A 9 2.24 8.67 0.55
N ALA A 10 1.85 7.41 0.34
CA ALA A 10 0.47 7.02 0.10
C ALA A 10 -0.42 7.08 1.36
N GLY A 11 0.14 6.90 2.56
CA GLY A 11 -0.61 7.02 3.81
C GLY A 11 -1.09 8.45 4.02
N LEU A 12 -0.18 9.42 3.85
CA LEU A 12 -0.54 10.85 3.87
C LEU A 12 -1.57 11.22 2.78
N ALA A 13 -1.54 10.55 1.62
CA ALA A 13 -2.53 10.77 0.58
C ALA A 13 -3.91 10.23 0.96
N ILE A 14 -3.98 9.09 1.66
CA ILE A 14 -5.22 8.53 2.21
C ILE A 14 -5.77 9.47 3.30
N ASP A 15 -4.92 9.91 4.23
CA ASP A 15 -5.31 10.86 5.29
C ASP A 15 -5.87 12.16 4.72
N ALA A 16 -5.21 12.72 3.70
CA ALA A 16 -5.69 13.93 3.02
C ALA A 16 -7.06 13.70 2.37
N ALA A 17 -7.27 12.55 1.70
CA ALA A 17 -8.55 12.20 1.10
C ALA A 17 -9.65 12.00 2.17
N ALA A 18 -9.34 11.30 3.26
CA ALA A 18 -10.26 11.08 4.38
C ALA A 18 -10.69 12.39 5.06
N ASN A 19 -9.80 13.39 5.08
CA ASN A 19 -10.08 14.74 5.60
C ASN A 19 -10.67 15.70 4.54
N GLY A 20 -11.11 15.19 3.40
CA GLY A 20 -11.85 15.98 2.40
C GLY A 20 -10.97 16.87 1.50
N MET A 21 -9.66 16.64 1.46
CA MET A 21 -8.74 17.41 0.58
C MET A 21 -8.77 16.94 -0.89
N GLY A 22 -9.66 16.01 -1.24
CA GLY A 22 -9.88 15.56 -2.61
C GLY A 22 -9.92 14.04 -2.75
N GLN A 23 -9.31 13.53 -3.82
CA GLN A 23 -9.24 12.10 -4.13
C GLN A 23 -7.77 11.70 -4.30
N ALA A 24 -7.43 10.48 -3.86
CA ALA A 24 -6.11 9.90 -4.01
C ALA A 24 -6.19 8.58 -4.79
N CYS A 25 -5.22 8.34 -5.67
CA CYS A 25 -5.01 7.05 -6.31
C CYS A 25 -3.79 6.40 -5.65
N VAL A 26 -4.03 5.34 -4.88
CA VAL A 26 -3.02 4.67 -4.05
C VAL A 26 -3.03 3.16 -4.30
N PRO A 27 -1.97 2.42 -3.92
CA PRO A 27 -2.00 0.96 -3.95
C PRO A 27 -3.16 0.42 -3.12
N ALA A 28 -3.98 -0.45 -3.71
CA ALA A 28 -5.20 -0.97 -3.07
C ALA A 28 -4.91 -1.57 -1.69
N LEU A 29 -3.85 -2.36 -1.58
CA LEU A 29 -3.38 -2.97 -0.32
C LEU A 29 -3.26 -1.97 0.84
N LEU A 30 -2.81 -0.74 0.56
CA LEU A 30 -2.61 0.28 1.60
C LEU A 30 -3.92 0.93 2.04
N ALA A 31 -4.95 0.92 1.20
CA ALA A 31 -6.26 1.51 1.50
C ALA A 31 -7.27 0.50 2.09
N GLU A 32 -6.94 -0.80 2.13
CA GLU A 32 -7.88 -1.86 2.55
C GLU A 32 -8.45 -1.63 3.95
N ALA A 33 -7.62 -1.24 4.92
CA ALA A 33 -8.06 -1.00 6.28
C ALA A 33 -9.03 0.19 6.39
N ASP A 34 -8.72 1.30 5.73
CA ASP A 34 -9.55 2.51 5.74
C ASP A 34 -10.83 2.36 4.92
N LEU A 35 -10.80 1.54 3.87
CA LEU A 35 -12.00 1.13 3.13
C LEU A 35 -12.89 0.23 4.00
N ALA A 36 -12.30 -0.73 4.71
CA ALA A 36 -13.04 -1.64 5.59
C ALA A 36 -13.66 -0.92 6.79
N SER A 37 -12.99 0.10 7.32
CA SER A 37 -13.54 0.93 8.40
C SER A 37 -14.59 1.94 7.92
N GLY A 38 -14.70 2.16 6.60
CA GLY A 38 -15.56 3.17 6.00
C GLY A 38 -15.05 4.61 6.15
N TRP A 39 -13.80 4.79 6.59
CA TRP A 39 -13.20 6.11 6.71
C TRP A 39 -12.96 6.76 5.33
N VAL A 40 -12.67 5.94 4.33
CA VAL A 40 -12.65 6.34 2.92
C VAL A 40 -13.57 5.46 2.09
N VAL A 41 -13.93 5.94 0.91
CA VAL A 41 -14.75 5.19 -0.06
C VAL A 41 -14.01 5.03 -1.38
N ALA A 42 -14.11 3.85 -1.99
CA ALA A 42 -13.52 3.59 -3.29
C ALA A 42 -14.17 4.46 -4.38
N ARG A 43 -13.35 5.05 -5.24
CA ARG A 43 -13.80 5.79 -6.42
C ARG A 43 -13.51 4.95 -7.67
N GLY A 44 -14.49 4.16 -8.06
CA GLY A 44 -14.38 3.21 -9.18
C GLY A 44 -13.65 1.91 -8.82
N GLU A 45 -13.30 1.14 -9.84
CA GLU A 45 -12.66 -0.17 -9.68
C GLU A 45 -11.14 -0.06 -9.51
N ALA A 46 -10.58 -0.98 -8.73
CA ALA A 46 -9.13 -1.15 -8.66
C ALA A 46 -8.58 -1.56 -10.03
N ARG A 47 -7.46 -0.95 -10.42
CA ARG A 47 -6.80 -1.23 -11.71
C ARG A 47 -5.51 -2.01 -11.47
N PRO A 48 -5.16 -2.95 -12.38
CA PRO A 48 -3.86 -3.60 -12.34
C PRO A 48 -2.73 -2.58 -12.37
N SER A 49 -1.69 -2.84 -11.58
CA SER A 49 -0.48 -2.02 -11.52
C SER A 49 0.72 -2.86 -11.94
N PRO A 50 1.67 -2.30 -12.70
CA PRO A 50 2.94 -2.97 -12.98
C PRO A 50 3.88 -2.99 -11.76
N LEU A 51 3.53 -2.29 -10.67
CA LEU A 51 4.31 -2.24 -9.44
C LEU A 51 4.03 -3.48 -8.57
N ALA A 52 5.08 -3.99 -7.91
CA ALA A 52 5.01 -5.14 -7.02
C ALA A 52 5.85 -4.89 -5.75
N TYR A 53 5.52 -5.61 -4.68
CA TYR A 53 6.29 -5.63 -3.44
C TYR A 53 7.30 -6.78 -3.46
N TRP A 54 8.53 -6.51 -3.03
CA TRP A 54 9.63 -7.48 -3.06
C TRP A 54 10.18 -7.73 -1.65
N LEU A 55 10.45 -8.99 -1.33
CA LEU A 55 11.24 -9.37 -0.17
C LEU A 55 12.72 -9.40 -0.55
N ILE A 56 13.53 -8.64 0.18
CA ILE A 56 14.98 -8.53 -0.08
C ILE A 56 15.72 -8.85 1.20
N ALA A 57 16.71 -9.75 1.13
CA ALA A 57 17.60 -10.07 2.22
C ALA A 57 19.00 -10.45 1.69
N PRO A 58 20.09 -10.18 2.44
CA PRO A 58 21.42 -10.70 2.12
C PRO A 58 21.46 -12.23 2.02
N MET A 59 22.30 -12.77 1.11
CA MET A 59 22.39 -14.20 0.80
C MET A 59 22.43 -15.14 2.03
N PRO A 60 23.23 -14.88 3.08
CA PRO A 60 23.26 -15.75 4.26
C PRO A 60 21.92 -15.80 5.02
N GLN A 61 21.11 -14.74 4.96
CA GLN A 61 19.87 -14.62 5.73
C GLN A 61 18.75 -15.52 5.19
N TRP A 62 18.71 -15.78 3.88
CA TRP A 62 17.71 -16.67 3.27
C TRP A 62 17.73 -18.09 3.82
N ARG A 63 18.88 -18.53 4.35
CA ARG A 63 19.02 -19.85 4.97
C ARG A 63 18.45 -19.89 6.40
N GLN A 64 18.28 -18.74 7.04
CA GLN A 64 17.84 -18.65 8.43
C GLN A 64 16.36 -19.04 8.58
N LYS A 65 16.06 -19.75 9.67
CA LYS A 65 14.69 -20.20 9.99
C LYS A 65 13.71 -19.04 10.04
N LYS A 66 14.10 -17.91 10.64
CA LYS A 66 13.27 -16.70 10.75
C LYS A 66 12.85 -16.16 9.39
N VAL A 67 13.77 -16.07 8.42
CA VAL A 67 13.48 -15.56 7.08
C VAL A 67 12.55 -16.52 6.34
N LYS A 68 12.81 -17.83 6.41
CA LYS A 68 11.92 -18.85 5.82
C LYS A 68 10.51 -18.80 6.39
N SER A 69 10.39 -18.65 7.71
CA SER A 69 9.10 -18.48 8.39
C SER A 69 8.36 -17.22 7.92
N LEU A 70 9.06 -16.09 7.77
CA LEU A 70 8.47 -14.85 7.26
C LEU A 70 7.97 -15.00 5.82
N VAL A 71 8.79 -15.58 4.93
CA VAL A 71 8.38 -15.84 3.54
C VAL A 71 7.12 -16.71 3.52
N THR A 72 7.11 -17.80 4.29
CA THR A 72 5.95 -18.70 4.38
C THR A 72 4.70 -17.95 4.85
N ALA A 73 4.81 -17.07 5.85
CA ALA A 73 3.68 -16.30 6.36
C ALA A 73 3.17 -15.23 5.39
N LEU A 74 3.97 -14.80 4.41
CA LEU A 74 3.61 -13.76 3.45
C LEU A 74 3.18 -14.32 2.07
N THR A 75 3.57 -15.55 1.74
CA THR A 75 3.31 -16.15 0.42
C THR A 75 2.48 -17.44 0.44
N GLY A 76 2.17 -17.96 1.63
CA GLY A 76 1.30 -19.12 1.82
C GLY A 76 0.01 -18.74 2.51
#